data_AF-A0A859FA10-F1
#
_entry.id   AF-A0A859FA10-F1
#
_cell.length_a   1.000
_cell.length_b   1.000
_cell.length_c   1.000
_cell.angle_alpha   90.00
_cell.angle_beta   90.00
_cell.angle_gamma   90.00
#
_symmetry.space_group_name_H-M   'P 1'
#
loop_
_entity.id
_entity.type
_entity.pdbx_description
1 polymer ?
#
loop_
_entity_poly.entity_id
_entity_poly.type
_entity_poly.pdbx_seq_one_letter_code
_entity_poly.pdbx_strand_id
1 'polypeptide(L)'
;MSMTEFLQAAATFGSVELTVIVSVVLSGVLVLMKRVREVIWLNITIYGGVATNFMLKLIVGRERPGEERMIEAFGFSFEMESYSFPSGHTMRATILALVVGYVLFRFVLKTGAMRLVAGAALLFVVASVATSRVYFDYHFVSDAIVAVLAAVVFFAAMLWTKRFAENRVKMA
;
A
#
# COMPACT_ATOMS: atom_id res chain seq x y z
N MET A 1 22.68 0.77 13.81
CA MET A 1 21.79 1.35 12.79
C MET A 1 21.38 2.73 13.26
N SER A 2 21.70 3.77 12.49
CA SER A 2 21.27 5.15 12.78
C SER A 2 19.76 5.31 12.53
N MET A 3 19.14 6.38 13.08
CA MET A 3 17.73 6.70 12.80
C MET A 3 17.49 6.87 11.29
N THR A 4 18.42 7.55 10.61
CA THR A 4 18.37 7.78 9.17
C THR A 4 18.38 6.47 8.38
N GLU A 5 19.30 5.55 8.70
CA GLU A 5 19.36 4.23 8.05
C GLU A 5 18.07 3.43 8.25
N PHE A 6 17.53 3.46 9.47
CA PHE A 6 16.26 2.79 9.77
C PHE A 6 15.12 3.36 8.93
N LEU A 7 15.01 4.68 8.83
CA LEU A 7 13.93 5.33 8.09
C LEU A 7 14.09 5.18 6.57
N GLN A 8 15.31 5.13 6.06
CA GLN A 8 15.56 4.76 4.66
C GLN A 8 15.13 3.33 4.38
N ALA A 9 15.50 2.38 5.26
CA ALA A 9 15.05 1.00 5.15
C ALA A 9 13.52 0.90 5.25
N ALA A 10 12.90 1.64 6.17
CA ALA A 10 11.45 1.68 6.32
C ALA A 10 10.77 2.19 5.03
N ALA A 11 11.34 3.20 4.36
CA ALA A 11 10.79 3.73 3.12
C ALA A 11 10.68 2.69 2.00
N THR A 12 11.58 1.70 1.95
CA THR A 12 11.54 0.61 0.96
C THR A 12 10.23 -0.18 1.02
N PHE A 13 9.57 -0.24 2.18
CA PHE A 13 8.27 -0.89 2.34
C PHE A 13 7.13 -0.20 1.58
N GLY A 14 7.32 1.06 1.18
CA GLY A 14 6.42 1.80 0.33
C GLY A 14 6.89 1.95 -1.11
N SER A 15 7.95 1.25 -1.55
CA SER A 15 8.56 1.45 -2.87
C SER A 15 7.78 0.74 -4.01
N VAL A 16 8.06 1.09 -5.27
CA VAL A 16 7.40 0.44 -6.43
C VAL A 16 7.84 -1.02 -6.51
N GLU A 17 9.14 -1.25 -6.35
CA GLU A 17 9.82 -2.53 -6.47
C GLU A 17 9.26 -3.52 -5.46
N LEU A 18 9.17 -3.12 -4.18
CA LEU A 18 8.62 -4.00 -3.17
C LEU A 18 7.12 -4.25 -3.40
N THR A 19 6.39 -3.25 -3.89
CA THR A 19 4.98 -3.44 -4.28
C THR A 19 4.84 -4.53 -5.35
N VAL A 20 5.67 -4.50 -6.38
CA VAL A 20 5.67 -5.52 -7.45
C VAL A 20 6.10 -6.88 -6.91
N ILE A 21 7.18 -6.95 -6.13
CA ILE A 21 7.69 -8.20 -5.56
C ILE A 21 6.63 -8.85 -4.67
N VAL A 22 6.04 -8.10 -3.73
CA VAL A 22 5.00 -8.61 -2.84
C VAL A 22 3.77 -9.06 -3.63
N SER A 23 3.36 -8.29 -4.64
CA SER A 23 2.24 -8.68 -5.51
C SER A 23 2.49 -10.02 -6.21
N VAL A 24 3.68 -10.21 -6.79
CA VAL A 24 4.07 -11.47 -7.46
C VAL A 24 4.13 -12.62 -6.48
N VAL A 25 4.76 -12.43 -5.32
CA VAL A 25 4.88 -13.48 -4.29
C VAL A 25 3.50 -13.90 -3.78
N LEU A 26 2.63 -12.95 -3.41
CA LEU A 26 1.27 -13.27 -2.95
C LEU A 26 0.44 -13.94 -4.05
N SER A 27 0.59 -13.49 -5.29
CA SER A 27 -0.07 -14.12 -6.44
C SER A 27 0.37 -15.58 -6.60
N GLY A 28 1.67 -15.85 -6.54
CA GLY A 28 2.23 -17.20 -6.58
C GLY A 28 1.69 -18.08 -5.44
N VAL A 29 1.70 -17.58 -4.21
CA VAL A 29 1.14 -18.29 -3.05
C VAL A 29 -0.34 -18.63 -3.26
N LEU A 30 -1.16 -17.67 -3.73
CA LEU A 30 -2.59 -17.90 -3.97
C LEU A 30 -2.84 -18.86 -5.14
N VAL A 31 -2.02 -18.85 -6.18
CA VAL A 31 -2.07 -19.83 -7.28
C VAL A 31 -1.77 -21.23 -6.76
N LEU A 32 -0.72 -21.40 -5.95
CA LEU A 32 -0.38 -22.69 -5.32
C LEU A 32 -1.51 -23.20 -4.40
N MET A 33 -2.24 -22.27 -3.77
CA MET A 33 -3.43 -22.58 -2.98
C MET A 33 -4.71 -22.79 -3.82
N LYS A 34 -4.61 -22.78 -5.16
CA LYS A 34 -5.73 -22.91 -6.11
C LYS A 34 -6.80 -21.81 -5.95
N ARG A 35 -6.40 -20.59 -5.59
CA ARG A 35 -7.27 -19.42 -5.35
C ARG A 35 -7.13 -18.35 -6.45
N VAL A 36 -7.26 -18.74 -7.72
CA VAL A 36 -7.04 -17.82 -8.87
C VAL A 36 -7.93 -16.56 -8.84
N ARG A 37 -9.17 -16.67 -8.35
CA ARG A 37 -10.06 -15.49 -8.19
C ARG A 37 -9.50 -14.46 -7.21
N GLU A 38 -8.80 -14.90 -6.16
CA GLU A 38 -8.18 -14.01 -5.18
C GLU A 38 -6.97 -13.28 -5.78
N VAL A 39 -6.23 -13.93 -6.69
CA VAL A 39 -5.10 -13.31 -7.42
C VAL A 39 -5.58 -12.11 -8.22
N ILE A 40 -6.68 -12.27 -8.95
CA ILE A 40 -7.26 -11.19 -9.78
C ILE A 40 -7.69 -10.03 -8.88
N TRP A 41 -8.48 -10.32 -7.84
CA TRP A 41 -8.94 -9.29 -6.90
C TRP A 41 -7.78 -8.55 -6.22
N LEU A 42 -6.75 -9.29 -5.80
CA LEU A 42 -5.56 -8.75 -5.16
C LEU A 42 -4.82 -7.78 -6.07
N ASN A 43 -4.53 -8.18 -7.31
CA ASN A 43 -3.80 -7.32 -8.26
C ASN A 43 -4.61 -6.08 -8.65
N ILE A 44 -5.93 -6.22 -8.86
CA ILE A 44 -6.81 -5.07 -9.10
C ILE A 44 -6.77 -4.11 -7.90
N THR A 45 -6.78 -4.64 -6.67
CA THR A 45 -6.74 -3.81 -5.46
C THR A 45 -5.40 -3.08 -5.30
N ILE A 46 -4.28 -3.78 -5.51
CA ILE A 46 -2.94 -3.17 -5.41
C ILE A 46 -2.76 -2.09 -6.49
N TYR A 47 -2.89 -2.46 -7.75
CA TYR A 47 -2.59 -1.54 -8.86
C TYR A 47 -3.68 -0.48 -9.05
N GLY A 48 -4.94 -0.80 -8.75
CA GLY A 48 -6.03 0.19 -8.72
C GLY A 48 -5.81 1.25 -7.63
N GLY A 49 -5.25 0.87 -6.48
CA GLY A 49 -4.90 1.82 -5.44
C GLY A 49 -3.69 2.69 -5.80
N VAL A 50 -2.69 2.12 -6.50
CA VAL A 50 -1.58 2.91 -7.09
C VAL A 50 -2.11 3.91 -8.12
N ALA A 51 -2.98 3.47 -9.02
CA ALA A 51 -3.62 4.35 -10.00
C ALA A 51 -4.43 5.46 -9.32
N THR A 52 -5.18 5.12 -8.26
CA THR A 52 -5.94 6.10 -7.46
C THR A 52 -5.01 7.13 -6.82
N ASN A 53 -3.86 6.72 -6.26
CA ASN A 53 -2.86 7.65 -5.74
C ASN A 53 -2.40 8.64 -6.81
N PHE A 54 -2.08 8.13 -8.00
CA PHE A 54 -1.61 8.93 -9.11
C PHE A 54 -2.69 9.92 -9.59
N MET A 55 -3.95 9.48 -9.70
CA MET A 55 -5.06 10.37 -10.05
C MET A 55 -5.27 11.47 -9.01
N LEU A 56 -5.24 11.14 -7.71
CA LEU A 56 -5.37 12.13 -6.64
C LEU A 56 -4.24 13.16 -6.65
N LYS A 57 -3.01 12.74 -7.00
CA LYS A 57 -1.88 13.65 -7.19
C LYS A 57 -2.17 14.69 -8.27
N LEU A 58 -2.63 14.23 -9.44
CA LEU A 58 -2.94 15.13 -10.56
C LEU A 58 -4.10 16.09 -10.25
N ILE A 59 -5.11 15.64 -9.50
CA ILE A 59 -6.27 16.47 -9.15
C ILE A 59 -5.89 17.57 -8.14
N VAL A 60 -5.09 17.25 -7.13
CA VAL A 60 -4.80 18.18 -6.04
C VAL A 60 -3.61 19.09 -6.35
N GLY A 61 -2.62 18.61 -7.10
CA GLY A 61 -1.53 19.45 -7.60
C GLY A 61 -0.64 20.08 -6.52
N ARG A 62 -0.61 19.53 -5.30
CA ARG A 62 0.10 20.14 -4.16
C ARG A 62 1.63 20.06 -4.34
N GLU A 63 2.31 21.18 -4.17
CA GLU A 63 3.78 21.25 -4.16
C GLU A 63 4.40 20.53 -2.95
N ARG A 64 5.66 20.11 -3.06
CA ARG A 64 6.41 19.43 -1.99
C ARG A 64 7.06 20.43 -1.03
N PRO A 65 7.27 20.06 0.26
CA PRO A 65 7.93 20.94 1.23
C PRO A 65 9.42 21.18 0.92
N GLY A 66 10.13 20.14 0.47
CA GLY A 66 11.56 20.21 0.13
C GLY A 66 11.88 20.43 -1.36
N GLU A 67 13.17 20.47 -1.68
CA GLU A 67 13.69 20.70 -3.05
C GLU A 67 13.59 19.48 -3.97
N GLU A 68 13.40 18.27 -3.40
CA GLU A 68 13.40 17.03 -4.18
C GLU A 68 12.09 16.86 -4.96
N ARG A 69 12.19 16.96 -6.29
CA ARG A 69 11.05 16.86 -7.23
C ARG A 69 11.02 15.57 -8.04
N MET A 70 12.01 14.69 -7.89
CA MET A 70 12.13 13.47 -8.69
C MET A 70 11.22 12.34 -8.17
N ILE A 71 10.87 11.42 -9.07
CA ILE A 71 10.26 10.14 -8.74
C ILE A 71 11.30 9.06 -8.96
N GLU A 72 11.61 8.28 -7.93
CA GLU A 72 12.48 7.11 -8.05
C GLU A 72 11.65 5.84 -8.26
N ALA A 73 11.97 5.08 -9.30
CA ALA A 73 11.44 3.74 -9.56
C ALA A 73 12.44 2.89 -10.34
N PHE A 74 12.65 1.65 -9.89
CA PHE A 74 13.60 0.68 -10.40
C PHE A 74 15.04 1.20 -10.49
N GLY A 75 15.43 2.07 -9.55
CA GLY A 75 16.75 2.74 -9.56
C GLY A 75 16.89 3.83 -10.63
N PHE A 76 15.80 4.18 -11.32
CA PHE A 76 15.74 5.30 -12.24
C PHE A 76 15.03 6.48 -11.59
N SER A 77 15.64 7.66 -11.71
CA SER A 77 15.02 8.92 -11.33
C SER A 77 14.34 9.52 -12.55
N PHE A 78 13.04 9.76 -12.45
CA PHE A 78 12.26 10.41 -13.49
C PHE A 78 12.06 11.87 -13.13
N GLU A 79 12.48 12.78 -14.02
CA GLU A 79 12.17 14.21 -13.97
C GLU A 79 10.72 14.44 -14.40
N MET A 80 9.79 13.97 -13.57
CA MET A 80 8.38 14.29 -13.69
C MET A 80 7.98 15.14 -12.50
N GLU A 81 7.18 16.18 -12.73
CA GLU A 81 6.56 16.97 -11.67
C GLU A 81 5.81 16.03 -10.71
N SER A 82 6.40 15.76 -9.55
CA SER A 82 5.76 14.90 -8.56
C SER A 82 5.13 15.72 -7.45
N TYR A 83 3.81 15.83 -7.50
CA TYR A 83 3.02 16.39 -6.40
C TYR A 83 3.22 15.63 -5.09
N SER A 84 3.12 16.35 -3.97
CA SER A 84 3.26 15.81 -2.62
C SER A 84 2.02 15.02 -2.19
N PHE A 85 0.83 15.52 -2.50
CA PHE A 85 -0.42 14.97 -1.97
C PHE A 85 -1.08 13.94 -2.90
N PRO A 86 -1.59 12.80 -2.39
CA PRO A 86 -1.22 12.16 -1.13
C PRO A 86 0.10 11.37 -1.29
N SER A 87 0.76 11.01 -0.18
CA SER A 87 2.03 10.30 -0.24
C SER A 87 1.92 8.92 -0.89
N GLY A 88 2.67 8.70 -1.97
CA GLY A 88 2.64 7.45 -2.73
C GLY A 88 3.28 6.28 -1.98
N HIS A 89 4.36 6.53 -1.23
CA HIS A 89 4.97 5.51 -0.38
C HIS A 89 4.03 5.05 0.72
N THR A 90 3.41 6.00 1.43
CA THR A 90 2.45 5.68 2.50
C THR A 90 1.22 4.97 1.95
N MET A 91 0.67 5.41 0.81
CA MET A 91 -0.53 4.78 0.23
C MET A 91 -0.24 3.34 -0.21
N ARG A 92 0.90 3.08 -0.87
CA ARG A 92 1.34 1.74 -1.27
C ARG A 92 1.58 0.83 -0.06
N ALA A 93 2.35 1.29 0.93
CA ALA A 93 2.58 0.53 2.14
C ALA A 93 1.27 0.16 2.85
N THR A 94 0.31 1.09 2.90
CA THR A 94 -1.01 0.85 3.52
C THR A 94 -1.82 -0.18 2.73
N ILE A 95 -1.90 -0.05 1.39
CA ILE A 95 -2.62 -1.03 0.55
C ILE A 95 -1.99 -2.42 0.67
N LEU A 96 -0.66 -2.52 0.60
CA LEU A 96 0.05 -3.78 0.77
C LEU A 96 -0.21 -4.37 2.16
N ALA A 97 -0.17 -3.57 3.22
CA ALA A 97 -0.46 -4.03 4.57
C ALA A 97 -1.88 -4.59 4.68
N LEU A 98 -2.88 -3.92 4.10
CA LEU A 98 -4.27 -4.38 4.10
C LEU A 98 -4.45 -5.68 3.30
N VAL A 99 -3.80 -5.79 2.14
CA VAL A 99 -3.85 -6.99 1.29
C VAL A 99 -3.13 -8.17 1.94
N VAL A 100 -1.93 -7.96 2.48
CA VAL A 100 -1.18 -8.98 3.24
C VAL A 100 -1.99 -9.42 4.45
N GLY A 101 -2.53 -8.47 5.21
CA GLY A 101 -3.41 -8.73 6.34
C GLY A 101 -4.63 -9.56 5.93
N TYR A 102 -5.27 -9.24 4.81
CA TYR A 102 -6.38 -10.03 4.27
C TYR A 102 -5.98 -11.48 3.99
N VAL A 103 -4.88 -11.71 3.25
CA VAL A 103 -4.41 -13.06 2.92
C VAL A 103 -4.06 -13.84 4.18
N LEU A 104 -3.29 -13.22 5.09
CA LEU A 104 -2.90 -13.83 6.35
C LEU A 104 -4.12 -14.19 7.20
N PHE A 105 -5.05 -13.27 7.42
CA PHE A 105 -6.18 -13.48 8.34
C PHE A 105 -7.21 -14.44 7.76
N ARG A 106 -7.38 -14.44 6.43
CA ARG A 106 -8.38 -15.27 5.75
C ARG A 106 -7.92 -16.71 5.56
N PHE A 107 -6.64 -16.93 5.31
CA PHE A 107 -6.15 -18.24 4.87
C PHE A 107 -5.09 -18.87 5.78
N VAL A 108 -4.25 -18.07 6.44
CA VAL A 108 -3.07 -18.58 7.18
C VAL A 108 -3.33 -18.62 8.69
N LEU A 109 -3.63 -17.46 9.30
CA LEU A 109 -3.69 -17.28 10.74
C LEU A 109 -5.02 -17.74 11.34
N LYS A 110 -4.94 -18.69 12.27
CA LYS A 110 -6.10 -19.34 12.91
C LYS A 110 -6.50 -18.72 14.25
N THR A 111 -5.54 -18.18 15.01
CA THR A 111 -5.79 -17.65 16.37
C THR A 111 -5.89 -16.13 16.39
N GLY A 112 -6.65 -15.59 17.36
CA GLY A 112 -6.79 -14.15 17.56
C GLY A 112 -5.46 -13.47 17.92
N ALA A 113 -4.64 -14.10 18.76
CA ALA A 113 -3.33 -13.58 19.15
C ALA A 113 -2.39 -13.41 17.96
N MET A 114 -2.30 -14.39 17.06
CA MET A 114 -1.47 -14.26 15.85
C MET A 114 -1.96 -13.14 14.94
N ARG A 115 -3.28 -12.96 14.80
CA ARG A 115 -3.86 -11.87 14.01
C ARG A 115 -3.55 -10.51 14.62
N LEU A 116 -3.60 -10.39 15.95
CA LEU A 116 -3.24 -9.16 16.65
C LEU A 116 -1.77 -8.80 16.43
N VAL A 117 -0.86 -9.76 16.62
CA VAL A 117 0.59 -9.55 16.42
C VAL A 117 0.88 -9.16 14.97
N ALA A 118 0.32 -9.88 14.00
CA ALA A 118 0.50 -9.56 12.58
C ALA A 118 -0.09 -8.18 12.24
N GLY A 119 -1.28 -7.84 12.76
CA GLY A 119 -1.89 -6.53 12.56
C GLY A 119 -1.05 -5.39 13.14
N ALA A 120 -0.50 -5.58 14.35
CA ALA A 120 0.40 -4.62 14.98
C ALA A 120 1.70 -4.42 14.17
N ALA A 121 2.30 -5.50 13.68
CA ALA A 121 3.48 -5.43 12.84
C ALA A 121 3.22 -4.69 11.52
N LEU A 122 2.09 -4.96 10.87
CA LEU A 122 1.69 -4.28 9.64
C LEU A 122 1.44 -2.79 9.87
N LEU A 123 0.76 -2.44 10.98
CA LEU A 123 0.54 -1.04 11.36
C LEU A 123 1.88 -0.33 11.65
N PHE A 124 2.80 -1.00 12.34
CA PHE A 124 4.14 -0.46 12.61
C PHE A 124 4.91 -0.17 11.33
N VAL A 125 4.84 -1.05 10.32
CA VAL A 125 5.45 -0.80 9.00
C VAL A 125 4.85 0.44 8.35
N VAL A 126 3.51 0.56 8.30
CA VAL A 126 2.84 1.73 7.71
C VAL A 126 3.23 3.02 8.43
N ALA A 127 3.26 3.02 9.76
CA ALA A 127 3.68 4.15 10.56
C ALA A 127 5.15 4.52 10.29
N SER A 128 6.05 3.54 10.22
CA SER A 128 7.47 3.77 9.94
C SER A 128 7.69 4.36 8.55
N VAL A 129 6.97 3.86 7.54
CA VAL A 129 6.99 4.44 6.18
C VAL A 129 6.49 5.88 6.21
N ALA A 130 5.33 6.16 6.83
CA ALA A 130 4.78 7.51 6.94
C ALA A 130 5.76 8.48 7.62
N THR A 131 6.34 8.07 8.75
CA THR A 131 7.35 8.86 9.47
C THR A 131 8.57 9.13 8.59
N SER A 132 9.08 8.13 7.85
CA SER A 132 10.22 8.35 6.95
C SER A 132 9.95 9.46 5.93
N ARG A 133 8.72 9.54 5.41
CA ARG A 133 8.35 10.50 4.37
C ARG A 133 8.24 11.92 4.89
N VAL A 134 7.85 12.08 6.15
CA VAL A 134 7.84 13.39 6.83
C VAL A 134 9.25 13.76 7.27
N TYR A 135 10.04 12.80 7.77
CA TYR A 135 11.39 13.03 8.29
C TYR A 135 12.37 13.54 7.21
N PHE A 136 12.23 13.07 5.97
CA PHE A 136 13.06 13.52 4.83
C PHE A 136 12.46 14.73 4.07
N ASP A 137 11.48 15.42 4.66
CA ASP A 137 10.81 16.60 4.05
C ASP A 137 10.20 16.35 2.65
N TYR A 138 9.89 15.09 2.34
CA TYR A 138 9.24 14.72 1.08
C TYR A 138 7.74 14.99 1.09
N HIS A 139 7.13 14.96 2.28
CA HIS A 139 5.69 15.04 2.46
C HIS A 139 5.32 15.78 3.72
N PHE A 140 4.22 16.53 3.67
CA PHE A 140 3.58 17.04 4.87
C PHE A 140 2.89 15.90 5.63
N VAL A 141 2.72 16.07 6.94
CA VAL A 141 1.98 15.12 7.79
C VAL A 141 0.58 14.82 7.22
N SER A 142 -0.10 15.84 6.67
CA SER A 142 -1.42 15.66 6.05
C SER A 142 -1.40 14.78 4.80
N ASP A 143 -0.31 14.78 4.02
CA ASP A 143 -0.18 13.92 2.83
C ASP A 143 -0.14 12.44 3.24
N ALA A 144 0.52 12.14 4.36
CA ALA A 144 0.62 10.79 4.92
C ALA A 144 -0.70 10.33 5.53
N ILE A 145 -1.38 11.19 6.30
CA ILE A 145 -2.69 10.86 6.89
C ILE A 145 -3.71 10.58 5.78
N VAL A 146 -3.81 11.45 4.78
CA VAL A 146 -4.77 11.23 3.69
C VAL A 146 -4.39 10.02 2.84
N ALA A 147 -3.10 9.75 2.63
CA ALA A 147 -2.67 8.51 1.96
C ALA A 147 -3.18 7.25 2.66
N VAL A 148 -3.09 7.19 4.00
CA VAL A 148 -3.62 6.07 4.80
C VAL A 148 -5.14 5.98 4.65
N LEU A 149 -5.85 7.10 4.83
CA LEU A 149 -7.31 7.13 4.75
C LEU A 149 -7.82 6.73 3.36
N ALA A 150 -7.22 7.28 2.31
CA ALA A 150 -7.57 6.95 0.93
C ALA A 150 -7.33 5.47 0.62
N ALA A 151 -6.21 4.90 1.08
CA ALA A 151 -5.93 3.47 0.96
C ALA A 151 -6.98 2.61 1.67
N VAL A 152 -7.34 2.95 2.90
CA VAL A 152 -8.35 2.23 3.69
C VAL A 152 -9.71 2.28 3.03
N VAL A 153 -10.15 3.46 2.58
CA VAL A 153 -11.43 3.64 1.87
C VAL A 153 -11.45 2.85 0.57
N PHE A 154 -10.39 2.95 -0.24
CA PHE A 154 -10.28 2.22 -1.50
C PHE A 154 -10.31 0.70 -1.28
N PHE A 155 -9.54 0.20 -0.33
CA PHE A 155 -9.52 -1.22 0.02
C PHE A 155 -10.87 -1.70 0.53
N ALA A 156 -11.54 -0.93 1.39
CA ALA A 156 -12.86 -1.25 1.90
C ALA A 156 -13.89 -1.34 0.76
N ALA A 157 -13.84 -0.41 -0.21
CA ALA A 157 -14.67 -0.47 -1.41
C ALA A 157 -14.41 -1.73 -2.24
N MET A 158 -13.14 -2.10 -2.48
CA MET A 158 -12.78 -3.34 -3.18
C MET A 158 -13.19 -4.61 -2.45
N LEU A 159 -13.12 -4.60 -1.11
CA LEU A 159 -13.59 -5.73 -0.32
C LEU A 159 -15.12 -5.84 -0.34
N TRP A 160 -15.83 -4.70 -0.32
CA TRP A 160 -17.28 -4.66 -0.42
C TRP A 160 -17.78 -5.15 -1.77
N THR A 161 -17.20 -4.68 -2.88
CA THR A 161 -17.57 -5.14 -4.23
C THR A 161 -17.34 -6.63 -4.41
N LYS A 162 -16.22 -7.16 -3.90
CA LYS A 162 -15.94 -8.60 -3.87
C LYS A 162 -17.03 -9.39 -3.14
N ARG A 163 -17.34 -8.99 -1.90
CA ARG A 163 -18.37 -9.67 -1.09
C ARG A 163 -19.74 -9.60 -1.74
N PHE A 164 -20.09 -8.46 -2.34
CA PHE A 164 -21.34 -8.28 -3.06
C PHE A 164 -21.45 -9.24 -4.25
N ALA A 165 -20.39 -9.34 -5.07
CA ALA A 165 -20.34 -10.27 -6.20
C ALA A 165 -20.45 -11.74 -5.74
N GLU A 166 -19.75 -12.12 -4.67
CA GLU A 166 -19.81 -13.47 -4.10
C GLU A 166 -21.20 -13.84 -3.57
N ASN A 167 -21.90 -12.89 -2.95
CA ASN A 167 -23.25 -13.12 -2.44
C ASN A 167 -24.27 -13.31 -3.58
N ARG A 168 -24.13 -12.58 -4.69
CA ARG A 168 -25.02 -12.76 -5.86
C ARG A 168 -24.85 -14.12 -6.53
N VAL A 169 -23.62 -14.61 -6.65
CA VAL A 169 -23.35 -15.94 -7.22
C VAL A 169 -23.93 -17.06 -6.36
N LYS A 170 -24.07 -16.87 -5.04
CA LYS A 170 -24.67 -17.87 -4.14
C LYS A 170 -26.20 -17.92 -4.18
N MET A 171 -26.85 -16.88 -4.68
CA MET A 171 -28.31 -16.77 -4.76
C MET A 171 -28.88 -17.19 -6.12
N ALA A 172 -28.02 -17.37 -7.12
CA ALA A 172 -28.35 -17.84 -8.47
C ALA A 172 -28.06 -19.34 -8.58
#